data_AF-H9UI07-F1
#
_entry.id   AF-H9UI07-F1
#
_cell.length_a   1.000
_cell.length_b   1.000
_cell.length_c   1.000
_cell.angle_alpha   90.00
_cell.angle_beta   90.00
_cell.angle_gamma   90.00
#
_symmetry.space_group_name_H-M   'P 1'
#
loop_
_entity.id
_entity.type
_entity.pdbx_description
1 polymer ?
#
loop_
_entity_poly.entity_id
_entity_poly.type
_entity_poly.pdbx_seq_one_letter_code
_entity_poly.pdbx_strand_id
1 'polypeptide(L)'
;MRCTRCNILAEEVRLYRTTGTGRSGIRLCRHCADELMIPVNNPELPLRDQDILEGLLDDSGELRCRECGRSDVEVTESGLLGCEGCLDAFGDQLADRLIPLTARIKHAVGVAPYHVGSLPPALADFRQTMRQIADPGQGPDRQPPEGEHPPESSPDPAQSPHPAGPPAPDQQPSATQPSHPAGPSQLHSPALSPSAPQTDSFAWFDGSGPAGDVVLCSRAVYSRSLQPIPLQQGMQREIAEQYLQLLTDHTSPAGLPGTGGMLNAAENAILRERFLLDHSDDQPQAQVSTNGREVLLGGREDLRCVTVAAGLQLNSVLAQQLMDRIDEHLPVRARIDFGYIPRTVRGIGEGLQLSAVLQLWGLDAFGLTRTVINENCPENVTWRQLPGSMVHIATGSCLGITRQQLTELLEGCIVALVHYERTARTDLLQQRPEEWRQRLRELLQHAVQLPGLGFDTAVRLLGDLRIGGIAGFWPGIHLNELTRLMVCVQDAHVRQLFPDEQQLDQARKSLVLTGVRSILQEEQIDV
;
A
#
# COMPACT_ATOMS: atom_id res chain seq x y z
N MET A 1 -14.66 -26.90 -32.82
CA MET A 1 -13.26 -26.41 -32.91
C MET A 1 -13.30 -25.01 -33.51
N ARG A 2 -12.57 -24.04 -32.96
CA ARG A 2 -12.64 -22.62 -33.36
C ARG A 2 -11.48 -22.24 -34.30
N CYS A 3 -11.74 -21.28 -35.18
CA CYS A 3 -10.74 -20.66 -36.05
C CYS A 3 -9.66 -19.99 -35.19
N THR A 4 -8.39 -20.28 -35.46
CA THR A 4 -7.24 -19.70 -34.77
C THR A 4 -7.15 -18.18 -34.94
N ARG A 5 -7.73 -17.61 -36.02
CA ARG A 5 -7.66 -16.18 -36.33
C ARG A 5 -8.85 -15.36 -35.81
N CYS A 6 -10.08 -15.86 -35.94
CA CYS A 6 -11.30 -15.10 -35.56
C CYS A 6 -12.13 -15.77 -34.44
N ASN A 7 -11.69 -16.92 -33.94
CA ASN A 7 -12.32 -17.66 -32.84
C ASN A 7 -13.80 -18.08 -33.06
N ILE A 8 -14.29 -18.06 -34.30
CA ILE A 8 -15.61 -18.58 -34.69
C ILE A 8 -15.51 -20.10 -34.96
N LEU A 9 -16.59 -20.86 -34.75
CA LEU A 9 -16.65 -22.30 -35.09
C LEU A 9 -16.27 -22.50 -36.58
N ALA A 10 -15.20 -23.25 -36.83
CA ALA A 10 -14.62 -23.41 -38.15
C ALA A 10 -15.03 -24.73 -38.81
N GLU A 11 -15.54 -24.66 -40.03
CA GLU A 11 -15.54 -25.79 -40.97
C GLU A 11 -14.19 -25.83 -41.71
N GLU A 12 -13.44 -26.87 -41.35
CA GLU A 12 -12.29 -27.57 -41.96
C GLU A 12 -11.40 -26.86 -43.01
N VAL A 13 -10.56 -25.90 -42.57
CA VAL A 13 -9.25 -25.66 -43.22
C VAL A 13 -8.14 -25.90 -42.21
N ARG A 14 -7.28 -26.91 -42.46
CA ARG A 14 -6.15 -27.26 -41.58
C ARG A 14 -4.84 -27.14 -42.35
N LEU A 15 -3.98 -26.24 -41.91
CA LEU A 15 -2.64 -26.06 -42.46
C LEU A 15 -1.64 -26.65 -41.48
N TYR A 16 -0.70 -27.44 -41.98
CA TYR A 16 0.32 -28.09 -41.18
C TYR A 16 1.70 -27.70 -41.70
N ARG A 17 2.57 -27.22 -40.81
CA ARG A 17 4.01 -27.09 -41.07
C ARG A 17 4.69 -28.33 -40.52
N THR A 18 5.52 -28.97 -41.33
CA THR A 18 6.35 -30.10 -40.90
C THR A 18 7.76 -29.55 -40.74
N THR A 19 8.22 -29.36 -39.51
CA THR A 19 9.62 -29.05 -39.22
C THR A 19 10.33 -30.32 -38.76
N GLY A 20 11.66 -30.35 -38.81
CA GLY A 20 12.47 -31.53 -38.47
C GLY A 20 12.25 -32.09 -37.05
N THR A 21 11.55 -31.36 -36.18
CA THR A 21 11.26 -31.73 -34.79
C THR A 21 9.76 -31.92 -34.48
N GLY A 22 8.85 -31.75 -35.44
CA GLY A 22 7.43 -31.99 -35.21
C GLY A 22 6.48 -31.36 -36.24
N ARG A 23 5.18 -31.63 -36.08
CA ARG A 23 4.10 -31.12 -36.96
C ARG A 23 3.24 -30.14 -36.16
N SER A 24 3.31 -28.85 -36.47
CA SER A 24 2.44 -27.82 -35.89
C SER A 24 1.41 -27.39 -36.94
N GLY A 25 0.18 -27.06 -36.52
CA GLY A 25 -0.87 -26.71 -37.47
C GLY A 25 -1.87 -25.68 -36.94
N ILE A 26 -2.33 -24.81 -37.84
CA ILE A 26 -3.35 -23.79 -37.58
C ILE A 26 -4.67 -24.18 -38.24
N ARG A 27 -5.79 -23.77 -37.62
CA ARG A 27 -7.14 -24.03 -38.13
C ARG A 27 -7.79 -22.71 -38.51
N LEU A 28 -8.24 -22.57 -39.75
CA LEU A 28 -8.90 -21.36 -40.21
C LEU A 28 -10.34 -21.66 -40.61
N CYS A 29 -11.24 -20.69 -40.42
CA CYS A 29 -12.54 -20.72 -41.09
C CYS A 29 -12.37 -20.27 -42.55
N ARG A 30 -13.34 -20.63 -43.40
CA ARG A 30 -13.32 -20.32 -44.83
C ARG A 30 -13.12 -18.83 -45.13
N HIS A 31 -13.79 -17.96 -44.38
CA HIS A 31 -13.64 -16.50 -44.53
C HIS A 31 -12.22 -16.02 -44.25
N CYS A 32 -11.59 -16.49 -43.16
CA CYS A 32 -10.21 -16.14 -42.83
C CYS A 32 -9.19 -16.75 -43.80
N ALA A 33 -9.49 -17.90 -44.39
CA ALA A 33 -8.66 -18.52 -45.42
C ALA A 33 -8.73 -17.74 -46.74
N ASP A 34 -9.93 -17.34 -47.17
CA ASP A 34 -10.15 -16.56 -48.40
C ASP A 34 -9.52 -15.15 -48.31
N GLU A 35 -9.61 -14.47 -47.16
CA GLU A 35 -8.91 -13.19 -46.92
C GLU A 35 -7.40 -13.30 -47.01
N LEU A 36 -6.85 -14.44 -46.58
CA LEU A 36 -5.41 -14.72 -46.66
C LEU A 36 -5.02 -15.31 -48.03
N MET A 37 -5.97 -15.37 -48.98
CA MET A 37 -5.83 -15.99 -50.30
C MET A 37 -5.29 -17.43 -50.25
N ILE A 38 -5.65 -18.18 -49.20
CA ILE A 38 -5.20 -19.56 -48.98
C ILE A 38 -6.17 -20.51 -49.73
N PRO A 39 -5.70 -21.28 -50.72
CA PRO A 39 -6.57 -22.17 -51.49
C PRO A 39 -7.13 -23.29 -50.61
N VAL A 40 -8.46 -23.31 -50.43
CA VAL A 40 -9.14 -24.24 -49.50
C VAL A 40 -9.21 -25.69 -50.03
N ASN A 41 -8.94 -25.91 -51.32
CA ASN A 41 -9.16 -27.20 -52.00
C ASN A 41 -7.89 -27.93 -52.48
N ASN A 42 -6.70 -27.59 -51.97
CA ASN A 42 -5.47 -28.26 -52.42
C ASN A 42 -4.65 -28.81 -51.24
N PRO A 43 -4.60 -30.15 -51.02
CA PRO A 43 -4.00 -30.75 -49.83
C PRO A 43 -2.46 -30.71 -49.81
N GLU A 44 -1.81 -30.29 -50.90
CA GLU A 44 -0.36 -30.16 -50.98
C GLU A 44 0.04 -28.86 -51.68
N LEU A 45 0.14 -27.78 -50.90
CA LEU A 45 0.83 -26.56 -51.32
C LEU A 45 2.17 -26.49 -50.57
N PRO A 46 3.31 -26.53 -51.28
CA PRO A 46 4.58 -26.18 -50.67
C PRO A 46 4.59 -24.67 -50.50
N LEU A 47 4.25 -24.20 -49.30
CA LEU A 47 4.43 -22.80 -48.94
C LEU A 47 5.95 -22.54 -48.95
N ARG A 48 6.40 -21.71 -49.89
CA ARG A 48 7.78 -21.22 -49.89
C ARG A 48 7.97 -20.36 -48.64
N ASP A 49 9.06 -20.62 -47.93
CA ASP A 49 9.34 -20.21 -46.55
C ASP A 49 9.38 -18.68 -46.28
N GLN A 50 9.08 -17.78 -47.23
CA GLN A 50 9.49 -16.37 -47.09
C GLN A 50 8.41 -15.30 -46.88
N ASP A 51 7.09 -15.54 -47.04
CA ASP A 51 6.20 -14.37 -47.23
C ASP A 51 4.96 -14.23 -46.31
N ILE A 52 4.72 -15.08 -45.31
CA ILE A 52 3.53 -14.90 -44.43
C ILE A 52 3.82 -15.07 -42.93
N LEU A 53 4.76 -15.93 -42.55
CA LEU A 53 5.02 -16.28 -41.14
C LEU A 53 6.22 -15.56 -40.50
N GLU A 54 7.19 -15.08 -41.28
CA GLU A 54 8.44 -14.46 -40.78
C GLU A 54 8.21 -13.09 -40.10
N GLY A 55 7.06 -12.44 -40.29
CA GLY A 55 6.76 -11.12 -39.71
C GLY A 55 5.96 -11.13 -38.40
N LEU A 56 5.53 -12.30 -37.90
CA LEU A 56 4.65 -12.40 -36.74
C LEU A 56 5.22 -13.23 -35.58
N LEU A 57 6.15 -14.14 -35.87
CA LEU A 57 6.77 -15.04 -34.91
C LEU A 57 8.25 -15.10 -35.25
N ASP A 58 9.11 -14.86 -34.27
CA ASP A 58 10.52 -15.21 -34.41
C ASP A 58 10.70 -16.74 -34.36
N ASP A 59 11.91 -17.23 -34.67
CA ASP A 59 12.23 -18.67 -34.65
C ASP A 59 11.97 -19.35 -33.27
N SER A 60 11.72 -18.56 -32.22
CA SER A 60 11.31 -18.99 -30.87
C SER A 60 9.80 -19.09 -30.66
N GLY A 61 8.96 -18.57 -31.56
CA GLY A 61 7.50 -18.58 -31.42
C GLY A 61 6.93 -17.48 -30.52
N GLU A 62 7.68 -16.41 -30.27
CA GLU A 62 7.25 -15.26 -29.46
C GLU A 62 6.52 -14.22 -30.31
N LEU A 63 5.47 -13.59 -29.75
CA LEU A 63 4.79 -12.48 -30.41
C LEU A 63 5.59 -11.20 -30.16
N ARG A 64 5.84 -10.41 -31.19
CA ARG A 64 6.53 -9.12 -31.07
C ARG A 64 5.67 -7.95 -31.51
N CYS A 65 5.82 -6.84 -30.79
CA CYS A 65 5.18 -5.60 -31.15
C CYS A 65 5.87 -4.98 -32.38
N ARG A 66 5.09 -4.61 -33.41
CA ARG A 66 5.61 -4.06 -34.66
C ARG A 66 6.21 -2.66 -34.53
N GLU A 67 5.79 -1.90 -33.51
CA GLU A 67 6.22 -0.53 -33.29
C GLU A 67 7.50 -0.47 -32.45
N CYS A 68 7.57 -1.23 -31.35
CA CYS A 68 8.69 -1.14 -30.41
C CYS A 68 9.57 -2.39 -30.32
N GLY A 69 9.23 -3.48 -31.03
CA GLY A 69 10.01 -4.72 -31.08
C GLY A 69 9.98 -5.60 -29.82
N ARG A 70 9.37 -5.13 -28.72
CA ARG A 70 9.23 -5.91 -27.48
C ARG A 70 8.44 -7.19 -27.71
N SER A 71 8.80 -8.27 -27.04
CA SER A 71 8.02 -9.51 -27.07
C SER A 71 6.93 -9.56 -25.98
N ASP A 72 5.94 -10.43 -26.17
CA ASP A 72 4.88 -10.68 -25.20
C ASP A 72 5.44 -11.23 -23.88
N VAL A 73 6.50 -12.04 -23.94
CA VAL A 73 7.25 -12.54 -22.77
C VAL A 73 7.90 -11.39 -22.01
N GLU A 74 8.62 -10.50 -22.69
CA GLU A 74 9.26 -9.34 -22.06
C GLU A 74 8.25 -8.42 -21.36
N VAL A 75 7.11 -8.15 -22.01
CA VAL A 75 6.01 -7.35 -21.42
C VAL A 75 5.40 -8.06 -20.22
N THR A 76 5.24 -9.38 -20.31
CA THR A 76 4.68 -10.25 -19.27
C THR A 76 5.55 -10.32 -18.02
N GLU A 77 6.87 -10.44 -18.19
CA GLU A 77 7.82 -10.54 -17.09
C GLU A 77 8.11 -9.18 -16.45
N SER A 78 8.30 -8.14 -17.26
CA SER A 78 8.58 -6.79 -16.75
C SER A 78 7.32 -6.07 -16.24
N GLY A 79 6.14 -6.46 -16.72
CA GLY A 79 4.89 -5.73 -16.51
C GLY A 79 4.87 -4.36 -17.18
N LEU A 80 5.74 -4.12 -18.17
CA LEU A 80 5.94 -2.83 -18.84
C LEU A 80 5.65 -2.93 -20.34
N LEU A 81 4.82 -2.02 -20.85
CA LEU A 81 4.58 -1.79 -22.27
C LEU A 81 5.74 -0.99 -22.88
N GLY A 82 6.09 -1.29 -24.14
CA GLY A 82 7.07 -0.52 -24.90
C GLY A 82 6.45 0.66 -25.64
N CYS A 83 5.24 0.50 -26.20
CA CYS A 83 4.49 1.50 -26.93
C CYS A 83 2.97 1.22 -26.83
N GLU A 84 2.14 2.00 -27.53
CA GLU A 84 0.70 1.74 -27.58
C GLU A 84 0.34 0.51 -28.41
N GLY A 85 1.06 0.23 -29.51
CA GLY A 85 0.86 -0.97 -30.32
C GLY A 85 1.13 -2.28 -29.57
N CYS A 86 1.73 -2.25 -28.37
CA CYS A 86 1.81 -3.43 -27.50
C CYS A 86 0.42 -3.91 -27.07
N LEU A 87 -0.56 -3.02 -26.90
CA LEU A 87 -1.93 -3.41 -26.54
C LEU A 87 -2.63 -4.13 -27.68
N ASP A 88 -2.38 -3.71 -28.92
CA ASP A 88 -2.95 -4.38 -30.10
C ASP A 88 -2.24 -5.71 -30.38
N ALA A 89 -0.93 -5.78 -30.12
CA ALA A 89 -0.14 -6.99 -30.32
C ALA A 89 -0.40 -8.08 -29.26
N PHE A 90 -0.63 -7.68 -28.00
CA PHE A 90 -0.69 -8.61 -26.85
C PHE A 90 -2.01 -8.56 -26.08
N GLY A 91 -3.04 -7.94 -26.66
CA GLY A 91 -4.31 -7.66 -26.00
C GLY A 91 -4.94 -8.89 -25.37
N ASP A 92 -4.94 -10.04 -26.06
CA ASP A 92 -5.51 -11.29 -25.58
C ASP A 92 -4.74 -11.87 -24.38
N GLN A 93 -3.40 -11.87 -24.43
CA GLN A 93 -2.54 -12.35 -23.34
C GLN A 93 -2.63 -11.44 -22.09
N LEU A 94 -2.75 -10.14 -22.32
CA LEU A 94 -2.94 -9.16 -21.26
C LEU A 94 -4.36 -9.24 -20.67
N ALA A 95 -5.37 -9.49 -21.50
CA ALA A 95 -6.76 -9.65 -21.11
C ALA A 95 -6.94 -10.82 -20.14
N ASP A 96 -6.33 -11.99 -20.39
CA ASP A 96 -6.39 -13.13 -19.47
C ASP A 96 -5.84 -12.83 -18.07
N ARG A 97 -5.02 -11.78 -17.93
CA ARG A 97 -4.45 -11.35 -16.63
C ARG A 97 -5.19 -10.17 -16.02
N LEU A 98 -5.73 -9.26 -16.83
CA LEU A 98 -6.43 -8.06 -16.39
C LEU A 98 -7.93 -8.31 -16.15
N ILE A 99 -8.57 -9.17 -16.94
CA ILE A 99 -10.01 -9.45 -16.86
C ILE A 99 -10.42 -10.18 -15.57
N PRO A 100 -9.69 -11.21 -15.07
CA PRO A 100 -10.07 -11.87 -13.82
C PRO A 100 -10.08 -10.91 -12.63
N LEU A 101 -9.13 -9.96 -12.61
CA LEU A 101 -9.03 -8.93 -11.57
C LEU A 101 -10.21 -7.95 -11.65
N THR A 102 -10.70 -7.62 -12.84
CA THR A 102 -11.70 -6.56 -13.05
C THR A 102 -13.16 -7.09 -13.03
N ALA A 103 -13.41 -8.30 -13.53
CA ALA A 103 -14.73 -8.93 -13.55
C ALA A 103 -15.25 -9.28 -12.14
N ARG A 104 -14.37 -9.68 -11.22
CA ARG A 104 -14.72 -10.05 -9.84
C ARG A 104 -14.97 -8.84 -8.94
N ILE A 105 -14.42 -7.68 -9.28
CA ILE A 105 -14.64 -6.42 -8.55
C ILE A 105 -16.07 -5.92 -8.73
N LYS A 106 -16.66 -6.06 -9.93
CA LYS A 106 -18.06 -5.66 -10.17
C LYS A 106 -19.05 -6.40 -9.26
N HIS A 107 -18.70 -7.61 -8.82
CA HIS A 107 -19.47 -8.35 -7.81
C HIS A 107 -19.15 -7.93 -6.37
N ALA A 108 -17.91 -7.55 -6.07
CA ALA A 108 -17.49 -7.11 -4.73
C ALA A 108 -18.02 -5.72 -4.36
N VAL A 109 -18.06 -4.77 -5.30
CA VAL A 109 -18.50 -3.38 -5.09
C VAL A 109 -20.02 -3.29 -4.81
N GLY A 110 -20.81 -4.30 -5.20
CA GLY A 110 -22.25 -4.37 -4.94
C GLY A 110 -22.66 -5.09 -3.66
N VAL A 111 -21.71 -5.61 -2.88
CA VAL A 111 -21.97 -6.32 -1.61
C VAL A 111 -21.46 -5.46 -0.46
N ALA A 112 -22.37 -4.79 0.25
CA ALA A 112 -22.05 -4.07 1.48
C ALA A 112 -22.43 -4.92 2.72
N PRO A 113 -21.64 -4.89 3.82
CA PRO A 113 -20.20 -4.67 3.94
C PRO A 113 -19.46 -6.00 4.18
N TYR A 114 -18.13 -5.96 4.01
CA TYR A 114 -17.20 -6.90 4.62
C TYR A 114 -17.73 -7.34 5.99
N HIS A 115 -18.13 -8.61 6.11
CA HIS A 115 -18.57 -9.12 7.40
C HIS A 115 -17.40 -8.96 8.36
N VAL A 116 -17.49 -7.96 9.24
CA VAL A 116 -16.73 -7.92 10.48
C VAL A 116 -17.33 -9.03 11.34
N GLY A 117 -16.98 -10.26 10.99
CA GLY A 117 -17.44 -11.47 11.65
C GLY A 117 -16.83 -11.58 13.04
N SER A 118 -17.23 -12.63 13.76
CA SER A 118 -16.46 -13.10 14.91
C SER A 118 -14.98 -13.23 14.52
N LEU A 119 -14.09 -12.91 15.47
CA LEU A 119 -12.64 -13.06 15.31
C LEU A 119 -12.29 -14.36 14.58
N PRO A 120 -11.25 -14.36 13.72
CA PRO A 120 -10.77 -15.59 13.09
C PRO A 120 -10.64 -16.69 14.16
N PRO A 121 -11.06 -17.94 13.87
CA PRO A 121 -10.99 -19.03 14.84
C PRO A 121 -9.61 -19.12 15.51
N ALA A 122 -8.54 -18.81 14.79
CA ALA A 122 -7.19 -18.75 15.33
C ALA A 122 -6.99 -17.71 16.46
N LEU A 123 -7.65 -16.54 16.41
CA LEU A 123 -7.69 -15.57 17.52
C LEU A 123 -8.58 -16.05 18.68
N ALA A 124 -9.68 -16.73 18.39
CA ALA A 124 -10.58 -17.28 19.40
C ALA A 124 -9.95 -18.47 20.17
N ASP A 125 -9.29 -19.37 19.45
CA ASP A 125 -8.56 -20.53 19.97
C ASP A 125 -7.34 -20.09 20.79
N PHE A 126 -6.64 -19.03 20.33
CA PHE A 126 -5.54 -18.45 21.12
C PHE A 126 -6.05 -17.78 22.40
N ARG A 127 -7.19 -17.08 22.38
CA ARG A 127 -7.84 -16.58 23.61
C ARG A 127 -8.13 -17.70 24.60
N GLN A 128 -8.62 -18.84 24.11
CA GLN A 128 -8.87 -20.03 24.94
C GLN A 128 -7.56 -20.60 25.50
N THR A 129 -6.51 -20.67 24.68
CA THR A 129 -5.17 -21.14 25.06
C THR A 129 -4.50 -20.24 26.09
N MET A 130 -4.56 -18.91 25.92
CA MET A 130 -4.02 -17.95 26.89
C MET A 130 -4.81 -17.92 28.19
N ARG A 131 -6.14 -18.10 28.15
CA ARG A 131 -6.95 -18.29 29.36
C ARG A 131 -6.55 -19.54 30.13
N GLN A 132 -6.27 -20.65 29.42
CA GLN A 132 -5.79 -21.89 30.03
C GLN A 132 -4.36 -21.78 30.60
N ILE A 133 -3.52 -20.93 30.03
CA ILE A 133 -2.17 -20.65 30.55
C ILE A 133 -2.21 -19.64 31.71
N ALA A 134 -3.18 -18.71 31.72
CA ALA A 134 -3.35 -17.70 32.75
C ALA A 134 -4.07 -18.20 34.01
N ASP A 135 -4.81 -19.31 33.93
CA ASP A 135 -5.48 -19.95 35.06
C ASP A 135 -4.91 -21.36 35.31
N PRO A 136 -3.80 -21.51 36.05
CA PRO A 136 -3.21 -22.81 36.35
C PRO A 136 -4.07 -23.68 37.29
N GLY A 137 -5.27 -23.19 37.70
CA GLY A 137 -6.14 -23.84 38.68
C GLY A 137 -7.15 -24.84 38.14
N GLN A 138 -7.33 -24.96 36.82
CA GLN A 138 -8.23 -25.96 36.23
C GLN A 138 -7.53 -26.70 35.08
N GLY A 139 -6.75 -27.72 35.44
CA GLY A 139 -6.39 -28.77 34.49
C GLY A 139 -7.66 -29.46 33.97
N PRO A 140 -7.66 -29.99 32.74
CA PRO A 140 -8.83 -30.66 32.20
C PRO A 140 -9.10 -31.93 33.02
N ASP A 141 -10.22 -31.94 33.74
CA ASP A 141 -10.77 -33.14 34.36
C ASP A 141 -11.03 -34.16 33.23
N ARG A 142 -10.12 -35.11 33.08
CA ARG A 142 -10.34 -36.30 32.26
C ARG A 142 -11.23 -37.25 33.06
N GLN A 143 -12.55 -37.17 32.87
CA GLN A 143 -13.42 -38.29 33.21
C GLN A 143 -13.29 -39.39 32.15
N PRO A 144 -13.09 -40.66 32.54
CA PRO A 144 -13.11 -41.79 31.62
C PRO A 144 -14.57 -42.10 31.18
N PRO A 145 -14.77 -42.77 30.04
CA PRO A 145 -16.11 -42.98 29.50
C PRO A 145 -16.77 -44.20 30.15
N GLU A 146 -17.94 -44.03 30.75
CA GLU A 146 -18.81 -45.14 31.11
C GLU A 146 -20.28 -44.81 30.79
N GLY A 147 -20.89 -45.65 29.94
CA GLY A 147 -22.15 -46.32 30.26
C GLY A 147 -23.47 -45.62 29.97
N GLU A 148 -24.20 -46.20 29.02
CA GLU A 148 -25.59 -46.00 28.60
C GLU A 148 -26.69 -45.89 29.71
N HIS A 149 -27.57 -44.88 29.55
CA HIS A 149 -29.06 -44.85 29.73
C HIS A 149 -29.76 -45.15 31.10
N PRO A 150 -31.03 -44.70 31.35
CA PRO A 150 -31.77 -43.50 30.89
C PRO A 150 -32.62 -42.86 32.06
N PRO A 151 -33.81 -42.21 31.91
CA PRO A 151 -34.10 -40.91 32.54
C PRO A 151 -35.19 -40.94 33.62
N GLU A 152 -35.28 -39.95 34.51
CA GLU A 152 -36.59 -39.56 35.09
C GLU A 152 -36.63 -38.23 35.87
N SER A 153 -37.68 -37.47 35.54
CA SER A 153 -38.51 -36.59 36.39
C SER A 153 -38.03 -35.19 36.80
N SER A 154 -38.94 -34.25 36.49
CA SER A 154 -38.97 -32.80 36.78
C SER A 154 -39.70 -32.51 38.12
N PRO A 155 -40.24 -31.31 38.40
CA PRO A 155 -39.65 -30.25 39.24
C PRO A 155 -40.57 -29.82 40.42
N ASP A 156 -40.15 -28.87 41.27
CA ASP A 156 -40.98 -27.68 41.59
C ASP A 156 -40.29 -26.61 42.50
N PRO A 157 -40.76 -25.34 42.49
CA PRO A 157 -40.11 -24.14 43.04
C PRO A 157 -40.87 -23.47 44.21
N ALA A 158 -40.24 -22.47 44.85
CA ALA A 158 -40.84 -21.40 45.69
C ALA A 158 -39.68 -20.59 46.32
N GLN A 159 -39.68 -19.27 46.59
CA GLN A 159 -40.69 -18.22 46.68
C GLN A 159 -39.94 -16.86 46.76
N SER A 160 -40.56 -15.78 46.26
CA SER A 160 -40.21 -14.37 46.54
C SER A 160 -40.73 -13.91 47.91
N PRO A 161 -40.39 -12.71 48.44
CA PRO A 161 -41.16 -11.50 48.10
C PRO A 161 -40.41 -10.14 48.10
N HIS A 162 -41.02 -9.15 47.44
CA HIS A 162 -40.82 -7.68 47.44
C HIS A 162 -41.64 -7.01 48.59
N PRO A 163 -41.81 -5.66 48.71
CA PRO A 163 -41.01 -4.45 48.34
C PRO A 163 -41.01 -3.34 49.45
N ALA A 164 -40.30 -2.22 49.24
CA ALA A 164 -40.72 -0.88 49.72
C ALA A 164 -39.93 0.26 49.01
N GLY A 165 -40.64 1.34 48.67
CA GLY A 165 -40.20 2.51 47.90
C GLY A 165 -39.70 3.72 48.72
N PRO A 166 -39.70 4.95 48.14
CA PRO A 166 -38.59 5.92 48.22
C PRO A 166 -38.86 7.17 49.09
N PRO A 167 -37.95 8.17 49.09
CA PRO A 167 -38.37 9.54 48.80
C PRO A 167 -37.39 10.39 47.96
N ALA A 168 -37.89 11.53 47.45
CA ALA A 168 -37.24 12.62 46.72
C ALA A 168 -37.24 13.93 47.59
N PRO A 169 -37.12 15.16 47.04
CA PRO A 169 -35.98 15.87 46.41
C PRO A 169 -35.65 17.21 47.12
N ASP A 170 -34.63 17.96 46.64
CA ASP A 170 -34.43 19.44 46.74
C ASP A 170 -32.96 19.78 46.36
N GLN A 171 -32.47 20.94 45.92
CA GLN A 171 -32.92 22.21 45.33
C GLN A 171 -31.64 22.89 44.77
N GLN A 172 -31.71 23.67 43.68
CA GLN A 172 -30.65 24.64 43.29
C GLN A 172 -30.79 25.94 44.12
N PRO A 173 -29.76 26.83 44.14
CA PRO A 173 -29.83 28.00 43.24
C PRO A 173 -28.48 28.62 42.74
N SER A 174 -28.57 29.19 41.53
CA SER A 174 -28.15 30.52 41.04
C SER A 174 -26.69 31.08 41.08
N ALA A 175 -26.22 31.40 39.86
CA ALA A 175 -25.58 32.63 39.35
C ALA A 175 -24.33 33.25 40.02
N THR A 176 -23.24 33.48 39.26
CA THR A 176 -22.76 34.82 38.76
C THR A 176 -21.48 34.69 37.93
N GLN A 177 -21.33 35.47 36.85
CA GLN A 177 -20.03 35.79 36.23
C GLN A 177 -19.24 36.79 37.11
N PRO A 178 -17.89 36.85 36.98
CA PRO A 178 -17.31 38.09 36.46
C PRO A 178 -16.02 37.96 35.60
N SER A 179 -15.95 38.86 34.62
CA SER A 179 -14.81 39.65 34.07
C SER A 179 -13.33 39.19 34.15
N HIS A 180 -12.66 39.40 33.01
CA HIS A 180 -11.20 39.53 32.79
C HIS A 180 -10.42 40.30 33.88
N PRO A 181 -9.12 40.00 34.00
CA PRO A 181 -8.11 41.03 33.74
C PRO A 181 -6.92 40.56 32.88
N ALA A 182 -6.20 41.57 32.38
CA ALA A 182 -5.01 41.52 31.53
C ALA A 182 -3.79 40.83 32.20
N GLY A 183 -2.83 40.41 31.37
CA GLY A 183 -1.57 39.73 31.74
C GLY A 183 -0.63 40.53 32.67
N PRO A 184 0.61 40.06 32.95
CA PRO A 184 1.56 39.60 31.94
C PRO A 184 2.39 38.37 32.37
N SER A 185 3.15 37.79 31.44
CA SER A 185 4.54 37.31 31.60
C SER A 185 4.82 36.21 30.58
N GLN A 186 5.39 36.62 29.46
CA GLN A 186 6.08 35.74 28.54
C GLN A 186 7.28 35.14 29.29
N LEU A 187 7.15 33.89 29.74
CA LEU A 187 8.30 33.07 30.11
C LEU A 187 8.80 32.40 28.85
N HIS A 188 9.93 32.92 28.36
CA HIS A 188 10.76 32.34 27.32
C HIS A 188 11.01 30.85 27.59
N SER A 189 10.50 29.99 26.71
CA SER A 189 11.08 28.65 26.52
C SER A 189 12.47 28.83 25.89
N PRO A 190 13.53 28.23 26.45
CA PRO A 190 14.87 28.36 25.90
C PRO A 190 14.96 27.62 24.56
N ALA A 191 15.59 28.29 23.61
CA ALA A 191 15.77 27.88 22.23
C ALA A 191 16.57 26.58 22.10
N LEU A 192 16.02 25.63 21.34
CA LEU A 192 16.79 24.57 20.70
C LEU A 192 17.52 25.16 19.48
N SER A 193 18.85 25.13 19.50
CA SER A 193 19.72 25.16 18.32
C SER A 193 21.03 24.48 18.70
N PRO A 194 21.49 23.49 17.91
CA PRO A 194 21.93 23.74 16.55
C PRO A 194 20.98 23.09 15.53
N SER A 195 20.35 23.93 14.71
CA SER A 195 19.68 23.56 13.45
C SER A 195 18.74 22.35 13.56
N ALA A 196 17.63 22.52 14.28
CA ALA A 196 16.45 21.70 13.99
C ALA A 196 16.14 21.86 12.49
N PRO A 197 16.00 20.77 11.71
CA PRO A 197 15.65 20.89 10.31
C PRO A 197 14.34 21.68 10.23
N GLN A 198 14.39 22.75 9.44
CA GLN A 198 13.25 23.61 9.13
C GLN A 198 12.05 22.71 8.88
N THR A 199 10.94 23.00 9.55
CA THR A 199 9.66 22.29 9.46
C THR A 199 9.36 21.91 8.01
N ASP A 200 9.61 20.64 7.67
CA ASP A 200 9.23 20.01 6.42
C ASP A 200 7.69 20.06 6.36
N SER A 201 7.14 20.99 5.58
CA SER A 201 5.69 21.22 5.39
C SER A 201 4.93 20.02 4.77
N PHE A 202 5.60 18.88 4.63
CA PHE A 202 5.20 17.71 3.85
C PHE A 202 5.06 16.42 4.70
N ALA A 203 5.20 16.52 6.02
CA ALA A 203 5.32 15.36 6.87
C ALA A 203 3.98 14.61 7.08
N TRP A 204 3.62 13.64 6.23
CA TRP A 204 2.53 12.68 6.54
C TRP A 204 2.77 11.93 7.86
N PHE A 205 4.00 11.95 8.36
CA PHE A 205 4.40 11.42 9.65
C PHE A 205 3.98 12.31 10.84
N ASP A 206 3.17 13.36 10.64
CA ASP A 206 2.56 14.16 11.71
C ASP A 206 1.48 13.42 12.51
N GLY A 207 1.10 12.21 12.08
CA GLY A 207 0.20 11.29 12.77
C GLY A 207 -1.22 11.81 13.02
N SER A 208 -1.63 12.90 12.36
CA SER A 208 -2.86 13.64 12.66
C SER A 208 -4.13 13.05 12.02
N GLY A 209 -3.97 12.04 11.16
CA GLY A 209 -5.06 11.48 10.37
C GLY A 209 -5.97 10.48 11.09
N PRO A 210 -7.19 10.24 10.57
CA PRO A 210 -8.10 9.21 11.08
C PRO A 210 -7.43 7.83 11.15
N ALA A 211 -7.75 7.08 12.19
CA ALA A 211 -7.14 5.77 12.46
C ALA A 211 -5.59 5.79 12.52
N GLY A 212 -4.99 6.94 12.84
CA GLY A 212 -3.54 7.14 12.94
C GLY A 212 -2.82 6.22 13.94
N ASP A 213 -3.55 5.60 14.87
CA ASP A 213 -3.03 4.57 15.79
C ASP A 213 -2.68 3.24 15.10
N VAL A 214 -3.18 3.01 13.88
CA VAL A 214 -2.91 1.80 13.07
C VAL A 214 -2.44 2.18 11.67
N VAL A 215 -3.14 3.08 10.99
CA VAL A 215 -2.80 3.52 9.63
C VAL A 215 -1.78 4.66 9.73
N LEU A 216 -0.57 4.44 9.24
CA LEU A 216 0.48 5.45 9.24
C LEU A 216 0.23 6.50 8.15
N CYS A 217 -0.03 6.05 6.93
CA CYS A 217 -0.36 6.94 5.82
C CYS A 217 -1.24 6.29 4.75
N SER A 218 -1.92 7.15 4.01
CA SER A 218 -2.59 6.87 2.74
C SER A 218 -1.80 7.53 1.61
N ARG A 219 -1.76 6.91 0.43
CA ARG A 219 -1.01 7.38 -0.72
C ARG A 219 -1.75 7.12 -2.03
N ALA A 220 -1.79 8.12 -2.91
CA ALA A 220 -2.22 7.97 -4.30
C ALA A 220 -1.05 8.24 -5.25
N VAL A 221 -0.91 7.36 -6.25
CA VAL A 221 0.09 7.46 -7.31
C VAL A 221 -0.64 7.48 -8.66
N TYR A 222 -0.48 8.58 -9.40
CA TYR A 222 -0.92 8.68 -10.79
C TYR A 222 0.28 8.48 -11.72
N SER A 223 0.14 7.59 -12.70
CA SER A 223 1.14 7.29 -13.72
C SER A 223 0.65 7.77 -15.08
N ARG A 224 1.54 8.44 -15.82
CA ARG A 224 1.29 8.92 -17.18
C ARG A 224 2.48 8.60 -18.07
N SER A 225 2.17 8.25 -19.32
CA SER A 225 3.14 8.24 -20.41
C SER A 225 2.83 9.35 -21.40
N LEU A 226 3.86 9.92 -22.01
CA LEU A 226 3.75 11.08 -22.88
C LEU A 226 4.06 10.69 -24.33
N GLN A 227 3.39 11.32 -25.29
CA GLN A 227 3.63 11.13 -26.73
C GLN A 227 4.61 12.18 -27.27
N PRO A 228 5.42 11.82 -28.30
CA PRO A 228 5.61 10.48 -28.88
C PRO A 228 6.62 9.62 -28.09
N ILE A 229 6.51 8.28 -28.18
CA ILE A 229 7.44 7.29 -27.61
C ILE A 229 8.33 6.70 -28.72
N PRO A 230 9.58 6.26 -28.41
CA PRO A 230 10.21 6.26 -27.09
C PRO A 230 11.13 7.46 -26.90
N LEU A 231 11.03 8.09 -25.73
CA LEU A 231 12.12 8.92 -25.23
C LEU A 231 13.37 8.03 -25.18
N GLN A 232 14.31 8.25 -26.10
CA GLN A 232 15.55 7.47 -26.12
C GLN A 232 16.26 7.61 -24.77
N GLN A 233 16.88 6.53 -24.30
CA GLN A 233 17.73 6.59 -23.11
C GLN A 233 18.79 7.69 -23.33
N GLY A 234 18.78 8.74 -22.52
CA GLY A 234 19.57 9.96 -22.70
C GLY A 234 18.75 11.24 -22.87
N MET A 235 17.61 11.18 -23.58
CA MET A 235 16.71 12.35 -23.76
C MET A 235 15.79 12.59 -22.56
N GLN A 236 15.68 11.62 -21.65
CA GLN A 236 14.80 11.71 -20.47
C GLN A 236 15.12 12.91 -19.58
N ARG A 237 16.40 13.31 -19.50
CA ARG A 237 16.83 14.44 -18.67
C ARG A 237 16.41 15.78 -19.28
N GLU A 238 16.72 15.99 -20.55
CA GLU A 238 16.34 17.22 -21.28
C GLU A 238 14.82 17.40 -21.32
N ILE A 239 14.09 16.29 -21.50
CA ILE A 239 12.63 16.29 -21.53
C ILE A 239 12.05 16.51 -20.13
N ALA A 240 12.67 15.93 -19.09
CA ALA A 240 12.30 16.26 -17.72
C ALA A 240 12.53 17.74 -17.42
N GLU A 241 13.60 18.36 -17.93
CA GLU A 241 13.85 19.81 -17.78
C GLU A 241 12.80 20.66 -18.53
N GLN A 242 12.36 20.23 -19.73
CA GLN A 242 11.27 20.90 -20.45
C GLN A 242 9.93 20.81 -19.71
N TYR A 243 9.56 19.62 -19.25
CA TYR A 243 8.33 19.43 -18.49
C TYR A 243 8.39 20.07 -17.10
N LEU A 244 9.57 20.11 -16.48
CA LEU A 244 9.81 20.85 -15.25
C LEU A 244 9.41 22.31 -15.43
N GLN A 245 9.87 22.97 -16.49
CA GLN A 245 9.51 24.35 -16.80
C GLN A 245 8.00 24.52 -17.02
N LEU A 246 7.41 23.68 -17.87
CA LEU A 246 5.97 23.73 -18.16
C LEU A 246 5.12 23.51 -16.89
N LEU A 247 5.50 22.56 -16.05
CA LEU A 247 4.78 22.28 -14.82
C LEU A 247 4.99 23.36 -13.77
N THR A 248 6.19 23.92 -13.60
CA THR A 248 6.40 25.01 -12.64
C THR A 248 5.57 26.24 -12.99
N ASP A 249 5.34 26.49 -14.27
CA ASP A 249 4.56 27.63 -14.76
C ASP A 249 3.04 27.41 -14.63
N HIS A 250 2.56 26.17 -14.77
CA HIS A 250 1.13 25.86 -14.86
C HIS A 250 0.52 25.11 -13.66
N THR A 251 1.35 24.58 -12.74
CA THR A 251 0.86 23.82 -11.57
C THR A 251 0.80 24.63 -10.27
N SER A 252 1.20 25.92 -10.32
CA SER A 252 1.09 26.80 -9.17
C SER A 252 -0.37 27.16 -8.87
N PRO A 253 -0.84 27.00 -7.62
CA PRO A 253 -2.18 27.44 -7.22
C PRO A 253 -2.29 28.97 -7.00
N ALA A 254 -1.17 29.69 -7.01
CA ALA A 254 -1.13 31.12 -6.63
C ALA A 254 -0.05 31.96 -7.35
N GLY A 255 0.55 31.46 -8.44
CA GLY A 255 1.65 32.17 -9.13
C GLY A 255 2.98 32.18 -8.37
N LEU A 256 3.14 31.33 -7.34
CA LEU A 256 4.43 31.01 -6.76
C LEU A 256 5.01 29.80 -7.50
N PRO A 257 6.18 29.89 -8.14
CA PRO A 257 6.74 28.76 -8.87
C PRO A 257 6.87 27.57 -7.93
N GLY A 258 6.39 26.40 -8.37
CA GLY A 258 6.71 25.15 -7.67
C GLY A 258 8.23 25.05 -7.51
N THR A 259 8.71 24.61 -6.34
CA THR A 259 10.13 24.29 -6.20
C THR A 259 10.38 23.04 -7.00
N GLY A 260 10.94 23.23 -8.20
CA GLY A 260 11.25 22.18 -9.14
C GLY A 260 12.76 22.04 -9.31
N GLY A 261 13.26 20.82 -9.37
CA GLY A 261 14.69 20.58 -9.48
C GLY A 261 15.04 19.21 -10.03
N MET A 262 16.27 19.11 -10.52
CA MET A 262 16.86 17.85 -10.92
C MET A 262 17.22 17.04 -9.68
N LEU A 263 16.90 15.75 -9.70
CA LEU A 263 17.17 14.84 -8.60
C LEU A 263 18.52 14.15 -8.76
N ASN A 264 19.22 14.01 -7.64
CA ASN A 264 20.39 13.14 -7.50
C ASN A 264 20.03 11.82 -6.80
N ALA A 265 21.01 10.92 -6.67
CA ALA A 265 20.80 9.60 -6.08
C ALA A 265 20.41 9.65 -4.58
N ALA A 266 20.96 10.60 -3.82
CA ALA A 266 20.66 10.76 -2.40
C ALA A 266 19.23 11.29 -2.19
N GLU A 267 18.81 12.27 -2.99
CA GLU A 267 17.43 12.80 -2.98
C GLU A 267 16.43 11.70 -3.36
N ASN A 268 16.73 10.91 -4.40
CA ASN A 268 15.94 9.74 -4.76
C ASN A 268 15.82 8.72 -3.61
N ALA A 269 16.89 8.49 -2.85
CA ALA A 269 16.85 7.61 -1.70
C ALA A 269 15.94 8.17 -0.59
N ILE A 270 16.01 9.47 -0.31
CA ILE A 270 15.11 10.15 0.64
C ILE A 270 13.64 10.04 0.20
N LEU A 271 13.34 10.22 -1.10
CA LEU A 271 11.98 10.06 -1.64
C LEU A 271 11.44 8.64 -1.43
N ARG A 272 12.29 7.60 -1.57
CA ARG A 272 11.88 6.22 -1.29
C ARG A 272 11.53 6.02 0.18
N GLU A 273 12.37 6.53 1.06
CA GLU A 273 12.18 6.44 2.51
C GLU A 273 10.94 7.21 3.00
N ARG A 274 10.51 8.24 2.23
CA ARG A 274 9.26 9.00 2.45
C ARG A 274 8.02 8.37 1.81
N PHE A 275 8.14 7.19 1.20
CA PHE A 275 7.11 6.53 0.38
C PHE A 275 6.65 7.34 -0.85
N LEU A 276 7.46 8.28 -1.34
CA LEU A 276 7.21 9.00 -2.59
C LEU A 276 7.68 8.20 -3.82
N LEU A 277 8.58 7.24 -3.60
CA LEU A 277 9.03 6.26 -4.60
C LEU A 277 9.00 4.85 -3.99
N ASP A 278 8.64 3.84 -4.78
CA ASP A 278 8.75 2.44 -4.36
C ASP A 278 10.14 1.90 -4.66
N HIS A 279 10.65 0.91 -3.91
CA HIS A 279 12.02 0.39 -4.12
C HIS A 279 12.28 -0.16 -5.52
N SER A 280 11.25 -0.62 -6.23
CA SER A 280 11.34 -1.19 -7.57
C SER A 280 11.27 -0.15 -8.70
N ASP A 281 11.09 1.13 -8.37
CA ASP A 281 11.05 2.18 -9.37
C ASP A 281 12.45 2.62 -9.79
N ASP A 282 12.62 2.91 -11.08
CA ASP A 282 13.80 3.60 -11.58
C ASP A 282 13.94 5.00 -10.94
N GLN A 283 15.12 5.60 -11.07
CA GLN A 283 15.39 6.93 -10.51
C GLN A 283 14.78 8.01 -11.42
N PRO A 284 13.72 8.71 -10.99
CA PRO A 284 13.28 9.93 -11.68
C PRO A 284 14.41 10.95 -11.75
N GLN A 285 14.34 11.76 -12.81
CA GLN A 285 15.34 12.77 -13.14
C GLN A 285 15.00 14.12 -12.52
N ALA A 286 13.72 14.44 -12.38
CA ALA A 286 13.29 15.72 -11.82
C ALA A 286 12.06 15.56 -10.93
N GLN A 287 11.83 16.57 -10.09
CA GLN A 287 10.70 16.69 -9.17
C GLN A 287 10.10 18.09 -9.26
N VAL A 288 8.78 18.20 -9.15
CA VAL A 288 8.01 19.43 -8.92
C VAL A 288 7.15 19.24 -7.69
N SER A 289 7.36 20.06 -6.67
CA SER A 289 6.52 20.07 -5.47
C SER A 289 5.44 21.15 -5.58
N THR A 290 4.17 20.77 -5.43
CA THR A 290 3.01 21.68 -5.45
C THR A 290 1.98 21.31 -4.38
N ASN A 291 1.79 22.18 -3.39
CA ASN A 291 0.77 22.02 -2.33
C ASN A 291 0.72 20.62 -1.68
N GLY A 292 1.86 20.08 -1.25
CA GLY A 292 1.88 18.75 -0.64
C GLY A 292 1.70 17.59 -1.64
N ARG A 293 1.90 17.85 -2.93
CA ARG A 293 1.89 16.86 -4.02
C ARG A 293 3.21 16.92 -4.78
N GLU A 294 3.72 15.74 -5.13
CA GLU A 294 5.00 15.61 -5.81
C GLU A 294 4.79 15.07 -7.21
N VAL A 295 5.26 15.80 -8.23
CA VAL A 295 5.30 15.31 -9.61
C VAL A 295 6.72 14.95 -9.96
N LEU A 296 6.97 13.66 -10.17
CA LEU A 296 8.25 13.08 -10.52
C LEU A 296 8.28 12.83 -12.03
N LEU A 297 9.39 13.22 -12.65
CA LEU A 297 9.57 13.16 -14.10
C LEU A 297 10.69 12.17 -14.44
N GLY A 298 10.38 11.25 -15.36
CA GLY A 298 11.27 10.18 -15.79
C GLY A 298 11.33 8.98 -14.83
N GLY A 299 12.10 7.97 -15.24
CA GLY A 299 12.17 6.68 -14.56
C GLY A 299 11.23 5.64 -15.19
N ARG A 300 10.52 4.90 -14.34
CA ARG A 300 9.65 3.79 -14.77
C ARG A 300 8.43 4.25 -15.56
N GLU A 301 7.94 5.44 -15.24
CA GLU A 301 6.87 6.16 -15.93
C GLU A 301 7.45 7.50 -16.40
N ASP A 302 6.88 8.11 -17.45
CA ASP A 302 7.40 9.39 -17.93
C ASP A 302 7.03 10.51 -16.95
N LEU A 303 5.84 10.44 -16.35
CA LEU A 303 5.39 11.32 -15.30
C LEU A 303 4.65 10.52 -14.22
N ARG A 304 4.95 10.83 -12.97
CA ARG A 304 4.25 10.31 -11.81
C ARG A 304 3.83 11.42 -10.87
N CYS A 305 2.55 11.53 -10.52
CA CYS A 305 2.10 12.39 -9.42
C CYS A 305 1.85 11.53 -8.17
N VAL A 306 2.52 11.87 -7.07
CA VAL A 306 2.42 11.19 -5.79
C VAL A 306 1.91 12.15 -4.73
N THR A 307 0.98 11.65 -3.94
CA THR A 307 0.37 12.38 -2.82
C THR A 307 0.29 11.46 -1.63
N VAL A 308 0.57 11.99 -0.45
CA VAL A 308 0.59 11.20 0.78
C VAL A 308 -0.07 12.02 1.89
N ALA A 309 -0.90 11.38 2.69
CA ALA A 309 -1.52 11.98 3.87
C ALA A 309 -1.41 11.05 5.08
N ALA A 310 -1.36 11.62 6.28
CA ALA A 310 -1.36 10.87 7.52
C ALA A 310 -2.66 10.08 7.70
N GLY A 311 -2.60 8.89 8.28
CA GLY A 311 -3.80 8.10 8.59
C GLY A 311 -4.59 7.61 7.37
N LEU A 312 -5.84 7.22 7.60
CA LEU A 312 -6.78 6.75 6.58
C LEU A 312 -7.51 7.93 5.95
N GLN A 313 -7.01 8.38 4.78
CA GLN A 313 -7.57 9.52 4.05
C GLN A 313 -7.46 9.32 2.53
N LEU A 314 -7.93 8.19 2.02
CA LEU A 314 -7.81 7.85 0.59
C LEU A 314 -8.45 8.88 -0.34
N ASN A 315 -9.52 9.55 0.09
CA ASN A 315 -10.17 10.61 -0.69
C ASN A 315 -9.34 11.90 -0.75
N SER A 316 -8.61 12.28 0.32
CA SER A 316 -7.87 13.54 0.35
C SER A 316 -6.58 13.51 -0.47
N VAL A 317 -6.01 12.31 -0.65
CA VAL A 317 -4.83 12.10 -1.50
C VAL A 317 -5.19 12.12 -2.99
N LEU A 318 -6.46 12.03 -3.39
CA LEU A 318 -6.80 12.15 -4.81
C LEU A 318 -6.46 13.55 -5.35
N ALA A 319 -5.66 13.59 -6.41
CA ALA A 319 -5.07 14.81 -6.96
C ALA A 319 -5.72 15.23 -8.27
N GLN A 320 -7.02 14.97 -8.45
CA GLN A 320 -7.68 15.05 -9.76
C GLN A 320 -7.48 16.40 -10.44
N GLN A 321 -7.69 17.51 -9.73
CA GLN A 321 -7.53 18.85 -10.29
C GLN A 321 -6.10 19.17 -10.75
N LEU A 322 -5.09 18.54 -10.13
CA LEU A 322 -3.71 18.67 -10.60
C LEU A 322 -3.53 17.83 -11.87
N MET A 323 -4.05 16.60 -11.88
CA MET A 323 -3.94 15.72 -13.04
C MET A 323 -4.68 16.25 -14.27
N ASP A 324 -5.87 16.81 -14.11
CA ASP A 324 -6.62 17.43 -15.22
C ASP A 324 -5.80 18.54 -15.87
N ARG A 325 -5.15 19.39 -15.06
CA ARG A 325 -4.26 20.45 -15.55
C ARG A 325 -3.01 19.90 -16.25
N ILE A 326 -2.43 18.82 -15.75
CA ILE A 326 -1.29 18.16 -16.38
C ILE A 326 -1.72 17.59 -17.75
N ASP A 327 -2.84 16.89 -17.78
CA ASP A 327 -3.37 16.25 -18.99
C ASP A 327 -3.80 17.28 -20.05
N GLU A 328 -4.19 18.51 -19.66
CA GLU A 328 -4.48 19.64 -20.58
C GLU A 328 -3.22 20.21 -21.26
N HIS A 329 -2.07 20.20 -20.59
CA HIS A 329 -0.85 20.88 -21.05
C HIS A 329 0.20 19.93 -21.61
N LEU A 330 0.10 18.63 -21.31
CA LEU A 330 1.03 17.62 -21.77
C LEU A 330 0.35 16.60 -22.69
N PRO A 331 1.05 16.10 -23.74
CA PRO A 331 0.50 15.12 -24.67
C PRO A 331 0.46 13.74 -24.02
N VAL A 332 -0.53 13.51 -23.16
CA VAL A 332 -0.69 12.25 -22.43
C VAL A 332 -1.27 11.15 -23.31
N ARG A 333 -0.68 9.96 -23.22
CA ARG A 333 -1.14 8.78 -23.96
C ARG A 333 -2.40 8.18 -23.34
N ALA A 334 -3.48 8.15 -24.13
CA ALA A 334 -4.75 7.53 -23.77
C ALA A 334 -5.49 6.99 -25.00
N ARG A 335 -6.36 5.98 -24.79
CA ARG A 335 -7.29 5.44 -25.80
C ARG A 335 -8.70 5.41 -25.24
N ILE A 336 -9.70 5.59 -26.10
CA ILE A 336 -11.12 5.57 -25.72
C ILE A 336 -11.49 4.24 -25.05
N ASP A 337 -10.98 3.12 -25.56
CA ASP A 337 -11.34 1.79 -25.08
C ASP A 337 -10.66 1.40 -23.75
N PHE A 338 -9.52 2.02 -23.44
CA PHE A 338 -8.63 1.60 -22.34
C PHE A 338 -8.37 2.69 -21.29
N GLY A 339 -8.74 3.94 -21.54
CA GLY A 339 -8.35 5.09 -20.72
C GLY A 339 -6.88 5.46 -20.90
N TYR A 340 -6.23 5.91 -19.84
CA TYR A 340 -4.82 6.23 -19.82
C TYR A 340 -3.97 4.97 -20.00
N ILE A 341 -2.88 5.12 -20.76
CA ILE A 341 -1.95 4.02 -21.04
C ILE A 341 -0.57 4.43 -20.48
N PRO A 342 -0.30 4.16 -19.19
CA PRO A 342 1.06 4.27 -18.65
C PRO A 342 1.96 3.14 -19.18
N ARG A 343 3.24 3.15 -18.83
CA ARG A 343 4.17 2.07 -19.19
C ARG A 343 3.79 0.81 -18.42
N THR A 344 3.37 0.91 -17.17
CA THR A 344 2.95 -0.26 -16.39
C THR A 344 1.59 -0.80 -16.83
N VAL A 345 1.54 -2.10 -17.12
CA VAL A 345 0.30 -2.81 -17.53
C VAL A 345 -0.81 -2.68 -16.48
N ARG A 346 -0.47 -2.72 -15.19
CA ARG A 346 -1.44 -2.58 -14.09
C ARG A 346 -2.06 -1.18 -14.02
N GLY A 347 -1.36 -0.17 -14.53
CA GLY A 347 -1.83 1.21 -14.54
C GLY A 347 -2.78 1.55 -15.69
N ILE A 348 -3.01 0.65 -16.66
CA ILE A 348 -3.96 0.92 -17.75
C ILE A 348 -5.36 1.17 -17.16
N GLY A 349 -6.03 2.22 -17.62
CA GLY A 349 -7.32 2.67 -17.08
C GLY A 349 -7.21 4.10 -16.56
N GLU A 350 -7.35 4.30 -15.24
CA GLU A 350 -7.21 5.61 -14.61
C GLU A 350 -5.74 6.05 -14.45
N GLY A 351 -4.78 5.13 -14.63
CA GLY A 351 -3.39 5.39 -14.27
C GLY A 351 -3.20 5.57 -12.77
N LEU A 352 -4.12 5.08 -11.93
CA LEU A 352 -4.14 5.33 -10.49
C LEU A 352 -3.83 4.06 -9.70
N GLN A 353 -2.92 4.19 -8.74
CA GLN A 353 -2.75 3.23 -7.65
C GLN A 353 -2.99 3.90 -6.31
N LEU A 354 -3.87 3.32 -5.51
CA LEU A 354 -4.09 3.69 -4.11
C LEU A 354 -3.36 2.72 -3.20
N SER A 355 -2.81 3.23 -2.11
CA SER A 355 -2.12 2.42 -1.12
C SER A 355 -2.21 3.02 0.28
N ALA A 356 -1.95 2.18 1.28
CA ALA A 356 -1.77 2.61 2.66
C ALA A 356 -0.64 1.82 3.33
N VAL A 357 -0.03 2.42 4.35
CA VAL A 357 0.90 1.74 5.26
C VAL A 357 0.22 1.61 6.62
N LEU A 358 0.11 0.38 7.11
CA LEU A 358 -0.48 0.05 8.40
C LEU A 358 0.59 -0.54 9.31
N GLN A 359 0.46 -0.33 10.61
CA GLN A 359 1.22 -1.07 11.63
C GLN A 359 0.27 -2.03 12.34
N LEU A 360 0.48 -3.33 12.11
CA LEU A 360 -0.39 -4.42 12.56
C LEU A 360 0.29 -5.23 13.67
N TRP A 361 0.75 -4.55 14.71
CA TRP A 361 1.57 -5.15 15.76
C TRP A 361 0.82 -6.24 16.53
N GLY A 362 -0.44 -6.01 16.90
CA GLY A 362 -1.25 -6.98 17.62
C GLY A 362 -1.47 -8.25 16.80
N LEU A 363 -1.83 -8.09 15.52
CA LEU A 363 -1.97 -9.23 14.60
C LEU A 363 -0.65 -9.95 14.36
N ASP A 364 0.46 -9.23 14.25
CA ASP A 364 1.80 -9.80 14.06
C ASP A 364 2.24 -10.59 15.30
N ALA A 365 1.96 -10.09 16.50
CA ALA A 365 2.23 -10.79 17.76
C ALA A 365 1.45 -12.12 17.88
N PHE A 366 0.25 -12.20 17.30
CA PHE A 366 -0.49 -13.47 17.19
C PHE A 366 -0.11 -14.31 15.96
N GLY A 367 0.72 -13.79 15.04
CA GLY A 367 1.06 -14.47 13.79
C GLY A 367 -0.09 -14.53 12.77
N LEU A 368 -1.06 -13.63 12.87
CA LEU A 368 -2.32 -13.68 12.10
C LEU A 368 -2.41 -12.66 10.97
N THR A 369 -1.42 -11.78 10.84
CA THR A 369 -1.38 -10.72 9.81
C THR A 369 -1.73 -11.24 8.42
N ARG A 370 -1.07 -12.32 7.95
CA ARG A 370 -1.33 -12.90 6.63
C ARG A 370 -2.75 -13.44 6.50
N THR A 371 -3.23 -14.17 7.50
CA THR A 371 -4.56 -14.79 7.49
C THR A 371 -5.64 -13.72 7.40
N VAL A 372 -5.58 -12.71 8.28
CA VAL A 372 -6.58 -11.64 8.32
C VAL A 372 -6.58 -10.83 7.03
N ILE A 373 -5.42 -10.49 6.46
CA ILE A 373 -5.38 -9.76 5.19
C ILE A 373 -5.99 -10.58 4.05
N ASN A 374 -5.62 -11.86 3.92
CA ASN A 374 -6.10 -12.70 2.82
C ASN A 374 -7.61 -13.00 2.93
N GLU A 375 -8.18 -13.02 4.13
CA GLU A 375 -9.61 -13.23 4.35
C GLU A 375 -10.46 -11.96 4.11
N ASN A 376 -9.88 -10.78 4.31
CA ASN A 376 -10.64 -9.51 4.32
C ASN A 376 -10.35 -8.61 3.11
N CYS A 377 -9.30 -8.88 2.34
CA CYS A 377 -8.92 -8.03 1.22
C CYS A 377 -9.12 -8.77 -0.12
N PRO A 378 -9.74 -8.13 -1.12
CA PRO A 378 -10.05 -8.79 -2.39
C PRO A 378 -8.79 -9.05 -3.22
N GLU A 379 -8.89 -9.92 -4.22
CA GLU A 379 -7.76 -10.33 -5.08
C GLU A 379 -7.06 -9.16 -5.80
N ASN A 380 -7.78 -8.05 -6.07
CA ASN A 380 -7.20 -6.85 -6.66
C ASN A 380 -6.43 -5.98 -5.64
N VAL A 381 -6.32 -6.39 -4.38
CA VAL A 381 -5.46 -5.76 -3.39
C VAL A 381 -4.24 -6.64 -3.18
N THR A 382 -3.07 -6.03 -3.31
CA THR A 382 -1.79 -6.66 -3.04
C THR A 382 -1.20 -6.10 -1.76
N TRP A 383 -0.41 -6.89 -1.05
CA TRP A 383 0.25 -6.44 0.16
C TRP A 383 1.65 -7.02 0.29
N ARG A 384 2.50 -6.32 1.04
CA ARG A 384 3.84 -6.76 1.43
C ARG A 384 4.14 -6.36 2.86
N GLN A 385 4.89 -7.20 3.56
CA GLN A 385 5.42 -6.86 4.87
C GLN A 385 6.58 -5.87 4.76
N LEU A 386 6.64 -4.97 5.73
CA LEU A 386 7.72 -4.04 5.99
C LEU A 386 8.23 -4.27 7.43
N PRO A 387 9.46 -3.82 7.76
CA PRO A 387 9.98 -3.91 9.13
C PRO A 387 9.08 -3.24 10.17
N GLY A 388 9.17 -3.65 11.45
CA GLY A 388 8.37 -3.06 12.55
C GLY A 388 6.88 -3.40 12.53
N SER A 389 6.54 -4.61 12.07
CA SER A 389 5.16 -5.09 11.95
C SER A 389 4.30 -4.22 11.04
N MET A 390 4.94 -3.54 10.09
CA MET A 390 4.27 -2.71 9.10
C MET A 390 3.85 -3.54 7.89
N VAL A 391 2.77 -3.12 7.24
CA VAL A 391 2.28 -3.70 6.00
C VAL A 391 1.96 -2.56 5.04
N HIS A 392 2.51 -2.66 3.83
CA HIS A 392 2.09 -1.82 2.71
C HIS A 392 1.03 -2.58 1.93
N ILE A 393 -0.13 -1.96 1.75
CA ILE A 393 -1.27 -2.50 1.02
C ILE A 393 -1.63 -1.58 -0.13
N ALA A 394 -1.85 -2.13 -1.32
CA ALA A 394 -2.05 -1.34 -2.52
C ALA A 394 -3.03 -1.99 -3.50
N THR A 395 -3.79 -1.17 -4.20
CA THR A 395 -4.65 -1.63 -5.30
C THR A 395 -3.80 -2.15 -6.47
N GLY A 396 -4.35 -3.11 -7.19
CA GLY A 396 -3.78 -3.75 -8.36
C GLY A 396 -4.14 -3.00 -9.65
N SER A 397 -4.85 -3.67 -10.55
CA SER A 397 -5.28 -3.07 -11.81
C SER A 397 -6.39 -2.05 -11.59
N CYS A 398 -6.41 -1.00 -12.43
CA CYS A 398 -7.47 0.01 -12.50
C CYS A 398 -8.30 -0.05 -13.79
N LEU A 399 -8.07 -1.04 -14.66
CA LEU A 399 -8.77 -1.14 -15.95
C LEU A 399 -10.27 -1.40 -15.72
N GLY A 400 -11.14 -0.54 -16.25
CA GLY A 400 -12.59 -0.71 -16.11
C GLY A 400 -13.12 -0.56 -14.68
N ILE A 401 -12.34 0.03 -13.77
CA ILE A 401 -12.71 0.32 -12.39
C ILE A 401 -12.55 1.83 -12.20
N THR A 402 -13.58 2.48 -11.67
CA THR A 402 -13.52 3.91 -11.39
C THR A 402 -12.67 4.20 -10.17
N ARG A 403 -12.16 5.43 -10.05
CA ARG A 403 -11.41 5.89 -8.88
C ARG A 403 -12.19 5.70 -7.58
N GLN A 404 -13.48 6.02 -7.59
CA GLN A 404 -14.36 5.83 -6.42
C GLN A 404 -14.41 4.36 -6.00
N GLN A 405 -14.56 3.44 -6.95
CA GLN A 405 -14.58 2.01 -6.65
C GLN A 405 -13.24 1.49 -6.12
N LEU A 406 -12.11 2.00 -6.62
CA LEU A 406 -10.78 1.68 -6.07
C LEU A 406 -10.65 2.16 -4.62
N THR A 407 -11.14 3.38 -4.33
CA THR A 407 -11.16 3.95 -2.98
C THR A 407 -12.00 3.08 -2.04
N GLU A 408 -13.25 2.79 -2.41
CA GLU A 408 -14.18 1.97 -1.61
C GLU A 408 -13.62 0.57 -1.34
N LEU A 409 -13.01 -0.05 -2.36
CA LEU A 409 -12.41 -1.37 -2.28
C LEU A 409 -11.22 -1.41 -1.30
N LEU A 410 -10.33 -0.41 -1.35
CA LEU A 410 -9.19 -0.35 -0.45
C LEU A 410 -9.59 0.07 0.96
N GLU A 411 -10.50 1.04 1.08
CA GLU A 411 -11.01 1.53 2.36
C GLU A 411 -11.70 0.44 3.15
N GLY A 412 -12.56 -0.38 2.52
CA GLY A 412 -13.25 -1.49 3.19
C GLY A 412 -12.28 -2.52 3.78
N CYS A 413 -11.23 -2.88 3.03
CA CYS A 413 -10.16 -3.75 3.51
C CYS A 413 -9.39 -3.10 4.68
N ILE A 414 -9.00 -1.83 4.58
CA ILE A 414 -8.28 -1.14 5.67
C ILE A 414 -9.13 -1.03 6.94
N VAL A 415 -10.42 -0.70 6.83
CA VAL A 415 -11.33 -0.60 7.98
C VAL A 415 -11.44 -1.93 8.73
N ALA A 416 -11.53 -3.05 8.00
CA ALA A 416 -11.52 -4.38 8.60
C ALA A 416 -10.20 -4.66 9.33
N LEU A 417 -9.06 -4.37 8.70
CA LEU A 417 -7.74 -4.56 9.32
C LEU A 417 -7.55 -3.72 10.58
N VAL A 418 -7.99 -2.46 10.56
CA VAL A 418 -7.97 -1.58 11.75
C VAL A 418 -8.79 -2.18 12.89
N HIS A 419 -9.96 -2.75 12.60
CA HIS A 419 -10.79 -3.39 13.61
C HIS A 419 -10.10 -4.61 14.24
N TYR A 420 -9.57 -5.52 13.41
CA TYR A 420 -8.90 -6.73 13.91
C TYR A 420 -7.62 -6.40 14.67
N GLU A 421 -6.83 -5.43 14.20
CA GLU A 421 -5.63 -4.96 14.90
C GLU A 421 -5.97 -4.37 16.27
N ARG A 422 -6.96 -3.48 16.35
CA ARG A 422 -7.38 -2.90 17.63
C ARG A 422 -7.89 -3.96 18.61
N THR A 423 -8.60 -4.97 18.12
CA THR A 423 -9.08 -6.08 18.94
C THR A 423 -7.93 -6.92 19.47
N ALA A 424 -7.03 -7.34 18.58
CA ALA A 424 -5.82 -8.09 18.93
C ALA A 424 -4.96 -7.33 19.95
N ARG A 425 -4.71 -6.04 19.69
CA ARG A 425 -3.94 -5.17 20.57
C ARG A 425 -4.59 -5.04 21.95
N THR A 426 -5.90 -4.86 22.00
CA THR A 426 -6.65 -4.77 23.27
C THR A 426 -6.51 -6.06 24.08
N ASP A 427 -6.63 -7.21 23.44
CA ASP A 427 -6.48 -8.51 24.11
C ASP A 427 -5.08 -8.72 24.68
N LEU A 428 -4.04 -8.32 23.96
CA LEU A 428 -2.65 -8.43 24.41
C LEU A 428 -2.35 -7.53 25.62
N LEU A 429 -2.82 -6.29 25.56
CA LEU A 429 -2.52 -5.28 26.57
C LEU A 429 -3.34 -5.46 27.85
N GLN A 430 -4.61 -5.89 27.75
CA GLN A 430 -5.48 -6.06 28.92
C GLN A 430 -5.09 -7.26 29.79
N GLN A 431 -4.48 -8.30 29.22
CA GLN A 431 -4.14 -9.50 29.98
C GLN A 431 -3.08 -9.21 31.04
N ARG A 432 -2.02 -8.44 30.71
CA ARG A 432 -0.86 -8.21 31.60
C ARG A 432 -0.15 -6.86 31.34
N PRO A 433 -0.76 -5.72 31.67
CA PRO A 433 -0.23 -4.40 31.32
C PRO A 433 1.14 -4.09 31.96
N GLU A 434 1.37 -4.50 33.21
CA GLU A 434 2.65 -4.25 33.89
C GLU A 434 3.81 -5.07 33.32
N GLU A 435 3.56 -6.34 32.94
CA GLU A 435 4.57 -7.16 32.27
C GLU A 435 4.99 -6.55 30.93
N TRP A 436 4.03 -6.01 30.18
CA TRP A 436 4.33 -5.29 28.94
C TRP A 436 5.14 -4.01 29.20
N ARG A 437 4.75 -3.22 30.20
CA ARG A 437 5.51 -2.02 30.57
C ARG A 437 6.95 -2.36 30.96
N GLN A 438 7.15 -3.41 31.75
CA GLN A 438 8.49 -3.89 32.12
C GLN A 438 9.28 -4.34 30.89
N ARG A 439 8.68 -5.17 30.02
CA ARG A 439 9.34 -5.64 28.79
C ARG A 439 9.79 -4.50 27.90
N LEU A 440 8.99 -3.45 27.75
CA LEU A 440 9.38 -2.31 26.93
C LEU A 440 10.54 -1.51 27.54
N ARG A 441 10.59 -1.39 28.88
CA ARG A 441 11.74 -0.80 29.58
C ARG A 441 13.01 -1.62 29.36
N GLU A 442 12.92 -2.94 29.46
CA GLU A 442 14.04 -3.85 29.21
C GLU A 442 14.55 -3.73 27.76
N LEU A 443 13.66 -3.60 26.77
CA LEU A 443 14.03 -3.37 25.38
C LEU A 443 14.78 -2.05 25.18
N LEU A 444 14.33 -0.97 25.83
CA LEU A 444 15.03 0.32 25.82
C LEU A 444 16.42 0.23 26.47
N GLN A 445 16.50 -0.38 27.65
CA GLN A 445 17.78 -0.57 28.35
C GLN A 445 18.75 -1.39 27.51
N HIS A 446 18.27 -2.46 26.87
CA HIS A 446 19.09 -3.25 25.96
C HIS A 446 19.60 -2.43 24.78
N ALA A 447 18.73 -1.61 24.15
CA ALA A 447 19.12 -0.73 23.05
C ALA A 447 20.19 0.29 23.46
N VAL A 448 20.19 0.76 24.71
CA VAL A 448 21.25 1.64 25.26
C VAL A 448 22.60 0.93 25.32
N GLN A 449 22.63 -0.38 25.63
CA GLN A 449 23.87 -1.15 25.78
C GLN A 449 24.47 -1.61 24.44
N LEU A 450 23.69 -1.72 23.37
CA LEU A 450 24.18 -2.17 22.06
C LEU A 450 25.19 -1.19 21.45
N PRO A 451 26.28 -1.62 20.79
CA PRO A 451 27.26 -0.70 20.18
C PRO A 451 26.66 0.13 19.03
N GLY A 452 25.61 -0.36 18.37
CA GLY A 452 24.86 0.32 17.31
C GLY A 452 23.49 -0.34 17.13
N LEU A 453 22.58 0.33 16.41
CA LEU A 453 21.26 -0.19 16.06
C LEU A 453 21.13 -0.29 14.54
N GLY A 454 20.94 -1.51 14.03
CA GLY A 454 20.51 -1.72 12.65
C GLY A 454 19.09 -1.19 12.41
N PHE A 455 18.74 -0.95 11.14
CA PHE A 455 17.45 -0.39 10.74
C PHE A 455 16.25 -1.20 11.27
N ASP A 456 16.24 -2.51 11.02
CA ASP A 456 15.12 -3.37 11.44
C ASP A 456 14.92 -3.36 12.96
N THR A 457 16.00 -3.39 13.73
CA THR A 457 15.96 -3.32 15.20
C THR A 457 15.44 -1.97 15.68
N ALA A 458 15.92 -0.87 15.08
CA ALA A 458 15.47 0.48 15.42
C ALA A 458 13.97 0.67 15.15
N VAL A 459 13.49 0.27 13.98
CA VAL A 459 12.07 0.41 13.62
C VAL A 459 11.18 -0.49 14.46
N ARG A 460 11.61 -1.72 14.78
CA ARG A 460 10.88 -2.60 15.71
C ARG A 460 10.76 -1.97 17.10
N LEU A 461 11.88 -1.47 17.65
CA LEU A 461 11.87 -0.79 18.95
C LEU A 461 10.92 0.41 18.96
N LEU A 462 10.99 1.29 17.94
CA LEU A 462 10.09 2.44 17.83
C LEU A 462 8.63 2.02 17.67
N GLY A 463 8.35 0.91 16.97
CA GLY A 463 7.02 0.31 16.89
C GLY A 463 6.51 -0.19 18.24
N ASP A 464 7.36 -0.89 19.00
CA ASP A 464 7.04 -1.37 20.35
C ASP A 464 6.74 -0.18 21.30
N LEU A 465 7.53 0.89 21.22
CA LEU A 465 7.28 2.14 21.97
C LEU A 465 5.98 2.81 21.57
N ARG A 466 5.63 2.78 20.28
CA ARG A 466 4.35 3.31 19.78
C ARG A 466 3.18 2.60 20.46
N ILE A 467 3.25 1.28 20.59
CA ILE A 467 2.21 0.49 21.25
C ILE A 467 2.12 0.83 22.73
N GLY A 468 3.24 0.98 23.43
CA GLY A 468 3.21 1.42 24.83
C GLY A 468 2.69 2.85 25.00
N GLY A 469 2.93 3.74 24.02
CA GLY A 469 2.29 5.06 23.95
C GLY A 469 0.76 4.96 23.80
N ILE A 470 0.28 4.11 22.90
CA ILE A 470 -1.17 3.84 22.72
C ILE A 470 -1.78 3.21 23.99
N ALA A 471 -1.04 2.34 24.67
CA ALA A 471 -1.45 1.71 25.92
C ALA A 471 -1.45 2.68 27.13
N GLY A 472 -0.95 3.90 26.96
CA GLY A 472 -0.84 4.89 28.02
C GLY A 472 0.24 4.56 29.07
N PHE A 473 1.25 3.77 28.71
CA PHE A 473 2.33 3.42 29.64
C PHE A 473 3.26 4.60 29.95
N TRP A 474 3.35 5.55 29.03
CA TRP A 474 4.12 6.78 29.19
C TRP A 474 3.24 7.98 28.84
N PRO A 475 2.78 8.75 29.83
CA PRO A 475 2.01 9.94 29.57
C PRO A 475 2.87 10.98 28.85
N GLY A 476 2.35 11.56 27.77
CA GLY A 476 3.02 12.62 27.00
C GLY A 476 3.69 12.18 25.70
N ILE A 477 3.74 10.88 25.38
CA ILE A 477 4.23 10.44 24.07
C ILE A 477 3.27 10.89 22.97
N HIS A 478 3.77 11.69 22.03
CA HIS A 478 3.08 11.94 20.78
C HIS A 478 3.46 10.87 19.74
N LEU A 479 2.48 10.11 19.27
CA LEU A 479 2.69 9.00 18.32
C LEU A 479 3.35 9.46 17.01
N ASN A 480 3.15 10.71 16.63
CA ASN A 480 3.73 11.29 15.43
C ASN A 480 5.26 11.46 15.51
N GLU A 481 5.81 11.77 16.68
CA GLU A 481 7.26 11.86 16.88
C GLU A 481 7.91 10.48 16.72
N LEU A 482 7.26 9.43 17.21
CA LEU A 482 7.68 8.05 16.96
C LEU A 482 7.57 7.66 15.49
N THR A 483 6.47 8.00 14.80
CA THR A 483 6.34 7.76 13.35
C THR A 483 7.43 8.49 12.57
N ARG A 484 7.72 9.75 12.92
CA ARG A 484 8.79 10.53 12.30
C ARG A 484 10.14 9.86 12.53
N LEU A 485 10.45 9.42 13.74
CA LEU A 485 11.68 8.70 14.03
C LEU A 485 11.79 7.41 13.20
N MET A 486 10.70 6.64 13.04
CA MET A 486 10.70 5.43 12.20
C MET A 486 11.10 5.73 10.74
N VAL A 487 10.76 6.91 10.23
CA VAL A 487 11.21 7.36 8.90
C VAL A 487 12.66 7.81 8.94
N CYS A 488 13.04 8.64 9.92
CA CYS A 488 14.37 9.25 10.01
C CYS A 488 15.49 8.25 10.32
N VAL A 489 15.19 7.08 10.90
CA VAL A 489 16.18 6.02 11.14
C VAL A 489 16.54 5.23 9.87
N GLN A 490 15.88 5.49 8.74
CA GLN A 490 16.28 4.91 7.47
C GLN A 490 17.61 5.47 6.98
N ASP A 491 18.31 4.70 6.17
CA ASP A 491 19.70 4.90 5.79
C ASP A 491 20.00 6.27 5.18
N ALA A 492 19.20 6.73 4.21
CA ALA A 492 19.42 7.99 3.52
C ALA A 492 19.17 9.18 4.46
N HIS A 493 18.14 9.13 5.30
CA HIS A 493 17.92 10.15 6.32
C HIS A 493 19.06 10.18 7.35
N VAL A 494 19.55 9.02 7.81
CA VAL A 494 20.70 8.97 8.73
C VAL A 494 21.94 9.56 8.07
N ARG A 495 22.25 9.21 6.80
CA ARG A 495 23.37 9.82 6.06
C ARG A 495 23.22 11.33 5.89
N GLN A 496 22.00 11.81 5.67
CA GLN A 496 21.72 13.24 5.52
C GLN A 496 21.90 14.00 6.85
N LEU A 497 21.48 13.39 7.97
CA LEU A 497 21.58 13.99 9.31
C LEU A 497 23.00 13.90 9.89
N PHE A 498 23.75 12.86 9.52
CA PHE A 498 25.09 12.57 10.03
C PHE A 498 26.08 12.36 8.86
N PRO A 499 26.39 13.39 8.06
CA PRO A 499 27.21 13.26 6.85
C PRO A 499 28.66 12.81 7.14
N ASP A 500 29.17 13.10 8.34
CA ASP A 500 30.54 12.77 8.75
C ASP A 500 30.65 11.37 9.40
N GLU A 501 29.54 10.72 9.74
CA GLU A 501 29.53 9.44 10.44
C GLU A 501 29.59 8.27 9.44
N GLN A 502 30.65 7.46 9.55
CA GLN A 502 30.80 6.28 8.71
C GLN A 502 30.05 5.07 9.26
N GLN A 503 29.80 5.03 10.58
CA GLN A 503 29.09 3.93 11.23
C GLN A 503 27.60 4.25 11.38
N LEU A 504 26.83 3.93 10.33
CA LEU A 504 25.38 4.20 10.27
C LEU A 504 24.60 3.67 11.47
N ASP A 505 24.97 2.50 11.97
CA ASP A 505 24.29 1.90 13.12
C ASP A 505 24.53 2.68 14.42
N GLN A 506 25.68 3.34 14.56
CA GLN A 506 25.98 4.22 15.69
C GLN A 506 25.21 5.54 15.58
N ALA A 507 25.20 6.17 14.40
CA ALA A 507 24.37 7.35 14.13
C ALA A 507 22.88 7.07 14.39
N ARG A 508 22.37 5.93 13.87
CA ARG A 508 20.98 5.50 14.07
C ARG A 508 20.66 5.29 15.54
N LYS A 509 21.55 4.63 16.30
CA LYS A 509 21.40 4.49 17.75
C LYS A 509 21.32 5.85 18.44
N SER A 510 22.24 6.77 18.12
CA SER A 510 22.24 8.12 18.67
C SER A 510 20.93 8.85 18.40
N LEU A 511 20.43 8.78 17.16
CA LEU A 511 19.16 9.36 16.74
C LEU A 511 17.97 8.80 17.51
N VAL A 512 17.88 7.45 17.62
CA VAL A 512 16.81 6.78 18.36
C VAL A 512 16.83 7.19 19.83
N LEU A 513 17.97 7.07 20.51
CA LEU A 513 18.06 7.34 21.95
C LEU A 513 17.81 8.82 22.27
N THR A 514 18.34 9.73 21.45
CA THR A 514 18.10 11.17 21.63
C THR A 514 16.64 11.52 21.37
N GLY A 515 16.05 10.97 20.31
CA GLY A 515 14.63 11.15 20.00
C GLY A 515 13.72 10.61 21.11
N VAL A 516 13.97 9.37 21.55
CA VAL A 516 13.20 8.75 22.64
C VAL A 516 13.36 9.51 23.96
N ARG A 517 14.56 10.01 24.30
CA ARG A 517 14.77 10.87 25.49
C ARG A 517 14.07 12.22 25.40
N SER A 518 13.90 12.76 24.20
CA SER A 518 13.11 13.98 24.03
C SER A 518 11.61 13.71 24.20
N ILE A 519 11.16 12.51 23.84
CA ILE A 519 9.75 12.10 23.88
C ILE A 519 9.34 11.66 25.31
N LEU A 520 10.21 10.89 25.96
CA LEU A 520 10.04 10.39 27.32
C LEU A 520 10.80 11.33 28.26
N GLN A 521 10.12 12.11 29.11
CA GLN A 521 10.79 12.94 30.12
C GLN A 521 11.81 12.09 30.93
N GLU A 522 12.99 12.65 31.25
CA GLU A 522 14.14 11.90 31.81
C GLU A 522 13.77 10.97 32.99
N GLU A 523 12.84 11.38 33.85
CA GLU A 523 12.37 10.62 35.03
C GLU A 523 11.61 9.30 34.68
N GLN A 524 11.17 9.11 33.43
CA GLN A 524 10.49 7.88 32.99
C GLN A 524 11.43 6.86 32.32
N ILE A 525 12.69 7.26 32.10
CA ILE A 525 13.75 6.45 31.50
C ILE A 525 14.87 6.20 32.51
N ASP A 526 14.67 6.40 33.82
CA ASP A 526 15.74 6.14 34.78
C ASP A 526 16.28 4.70 34.61
N VAL A 527 17.51 4.66 34.10
CA VAL A 527 18.35 3.53 33.72
C VAL A 527 19.18 3.11 34.92
#